data_AF-A0A0F5MNU8-F1
#
_entry.id   AF-A0A0F5MNU8-F1
#
_cell.length_a   1.000
_cell.length_b   1.000
_cell.length_c   1.000
_cell.angle_alpha   90.00
_cell.angle_beta   90.00
_cell.angle_gamma   90.00
#
_symmetry.space_group_name_H-M   'P 1'
#
loop_
_entity.id
_entity.type
_entity.pdbx_description
1 polymer ?
#
loop_
_entity_poly.entity_id
_entity_poly.type
_entity_poly.pdbx_seq_one_letter_code
_entity_poly.pdbx_strand_id
1 'polypeptide(L)'
;MQTQTNKKSPTKRFVLGFIVMFILSIIVQGYVVVTSVSDEEWEKYKCSYDIQYEFLFSGLITSYRFQLEKIGFDKNGIIISSMIKLDKLIYERVKKKIPKDDLMLATFWFSSELEPIISQEHIKSPSMYVPLMLEALKTFATQDSQIKMVNDYTRYTMGYYITTFFFHEDTLPILIKSYDQWLPEVITYTSILVDKMGDGSVLFNSENLRTGPFKIVTRAYQANYYYFRESKKVDCKSREIKNMEKYINQLLDFIPKYKTIKISTKEGTNFLMEGIEVFKNGYPDLKKFMKDKCNIDLKYETFNY
;
A
#
# COMPACT_ATOMS: atom_id res chain seq x y z
N MET A 1 50.36 38.08 20.64
CA MET A 1 49.53 37.07 21.32
C MET A 1 48.13 37.12 20.73
N GLN A 2 47.75 36.11 19.94
CA GLN A 2 46.38 35.95 19.46
C GLN A 2 45.59 35.12 20.48
N THR A 3 44.51 35.69 21.02
CA THR A 3 43.58 34.97 21.89
C THR A 3 42.55 34.25 21.00
N GLN A 4 42.68 32.93 20.88
CA GLN A 4 41.61 32.11 20.29
C GLN A 4 40.43 32.01 21.27
N THR A 5 39.37 32.78 21.02
CA THR A 5 38.07 32.54 21.66
C THR A 5 37.42 31.32 21.01
N ASN A 6 37.46 30.20 21.74
CA ASN A 6 36.82 28.95 21.42
C ASN A 6 35.28 29.11 21.53
N LYS A 7 34.62 29.56 20.45
CA LYS A 7 33.15 29.58 20.36
C LYS A 7 32.65 28.13 20.29
N LYS A 8 32.27 27.54 21.45
CA LYS A 8 31.46 26.32 21.48
C LYS A 8 30.17 26.58 20.71
N SER A 9 29.96 25.88 19.59
CA SER A 9 28.85 26.14 18.67
C SER A 9 27.49 25.91 19.38
N PRO A 10 26.60 26.91 19.44
CA PRO A 10 25.25 26.77 20.01
C PRO A 10 24.35 25.81 19.24
N THR A 11 24.74 25.48 18.00
CA THR A 11 23.96 24.75 17.01
C THR A 11 23.60 23.33 17.45
N LYS A 12 24.50 22.61 18.14
CA LYS A 12 24.22 21.21 18.55
C LYS A 12 23.13 21.10 19.62
N ARG A 13 23.09 22.04 20.59
CA ARG A 13 22.06 22.04 21.64
C ARG A 13 20.70 22.48 21.11
N PHE A 14 20.68 23.41 20.16
CA PHE A 14 19.45 23.87 19.52
C PHE A 14 18.82 22.78 18.63
N VAL A 15 19.65 22.07 17.84
CA VAL A 15 19.21 20.91 17.06
C VAL A 15 18.69 19.80 17.97
N LEU A 16 19.39 19.50 19.08
CA LEU A 16 18.92 18.51 20.05
C LEU A 16 17.57 18.91 20.70
N GLY A 17 17.41 20.18 21.08
CA GLY A 17 16.17 20.69 21.65
C GLY A 17 14.99 20.59 20.66
N PHE A 18 15.22 20.91 19.39
CA PHE A 18 14.22 20.74 18.34
C PHE A 18 13.84 19.28 18.13
N ILE A 19 14.81 18.35 18.13
CA ILE A 19 14.56 16.91 18.02
C ILE A 19 13.70 16.41 19.19
N VAL A 20 14.02 16.81 20.42
CA VAL A 20 13.26 16.41 21.61
C VAL A 20 11.82 16.94 21.53
N MET A 21 11.63 18.20 21.15
CA MET A 21 10.30 18.80 20.98
C MET A 21 9.50 18.13 19.86
N PHE A 22 10.16 17.77 18.75
CA PHE A 22 9.52 17.04 17.65
C PHE A 22 9.06 15.65 18.09
N ILE A 23 9.92 14.88 18.78
CA ILE A 23 9.55 13.57 19.33
C ILE A 23 8.40 13.70 20.34
N LEU A 24 8.45 14.70 21.24
CA LEU A 24 7.36 14.97 22.17
C LEU A 24 6.06 15.33 21.45
N SER A 25 6.11 16.10 20.37
CA SER A 25 4.90 16.40 19.57
C SER A 25 4.31 15.16 18.92
N ILE A 26 5.14 14.23 18.43
CA ILE A 26 4.67 12.94 17.89
C ILE A 26 3.99 12.12 18.99
N ILE A 27 4.58 12.06 20.19
CA ILE A 27 4.00 11.35 21.35
C ILE A 27 2.65 11.96 21.74
N VAL A 28 2.57 13.28 21.86
CA VAL A 28 1.33 13.99 22.23
C VAL A 28 0.26 13.83 21.16
N GLN A 29 0.61 13.97 19.87
CA GLN A 29 -0.33 13.77 18.77
C GLN A 29 -0.82 12.32 18.68
N GLY A 30 0.06 11.33 18.91
CA GLY A 30 -0.33 9.93 19.00
C GLY A 30 -1.34 9.69 20.13
N TYR A 31 -1.08 10.25 21.32
CA TYR A 31 -2.00 10.20 22.44
C TYR A 31 -3.35 10.86 22.15
N VAL A 32 -3.34 12.06 21.55
CA VAL A 32 -4.58 12.79 21.19
C VAL A 32 -5.38 12.01 20.14
N VAL A 33 -4.74 11.49 19.10
CA VAL A 33 -5.43 10.69 18.06
C VAL A 33 -6.09 9.46 18.68
N VAL A 34 -5.37 8.71 19.51
CA VAL A 34 -5.88 7.47 20.13
C VAL A 34 -7.05 7.77 21.09
N THR A 35 -6.95 8.83 21.89
CA THR A 35 -8.00 9.22 22.86
C THR A 35 -9.19 9.94 22.21
N SER A 36 -9.02 10.52 21.01
CA SER A 36 -10.09 11.21 20.28
C SER A 36 -11.01 10.29 19.49
N VAL A 37 -10.58 9.05 19.23
CA VAL A 37 -11.41 8.00 18.64
C VAL A 37 -12.18 7.34 19.78
N SER A 38 -13.51 7.25 19.66
CA SER A 38 -14.38 6.82 20.76
C SER A 38 -14.16 5.36 21.17
N ASP A 39 -14.36 5.05 22.46
CA ASP A 39 -14.30 3.68 22.99
C ASP A 39 -15.26 2.72 22.25
N GLU A 40 -16.41 3.20 21.75
CA GLU A 40 -17.34 2.41 20.92
C GLU A 40 -16.78 2.07 19.52
N GLU A 41 -15.94 2.92 18.94
CA GLU A 41 -15.20 2.59 17.73
C GLU A 41 -14.08 1.59 18.04
N TRP A 42 -13.45 1.72 19.22
CA TRP A 42 -12.35 0.83 19.64
C TRP A 42 -12.79 -0.57 20.09
N GLU A 43 -13.95 -0.69 20.75
CA GLU A 43 -14.53 -1.97 21.17
C GLU A 43 -14.81 -2.92 19.99
N LYS A 44 -15.08 -2.36 18.80
CA LYS A 44 -15.32 -3.13 17.56
C LYS A 44 -14.09 -3.91 17.09
N TYR A 45 -12.90 -3.54 17.54
CA TYR A 45 -11.64 -4.11 17.05
C TYR A 45 -11.10 -5.28 17.90
N LYS A 46 -11.76 -5.65 19.01
CA LYS A 46 -11.41 -6.81 19.87
C LYS A 46 -9.91 -6.92 20.22
N CYS A 47 -9.20 -5.81 20.26
CA CYS A 47 -7.76 -5.75 20.53
C CYS A 47 -7.54 -4.90 21.79
N SER A 48 -6.50 -5.19 22.57
CA SER A 48 -6.22 -4.38 23.75
C SER A 48 -5.81 -2.96 23.36
N TYR A 49 -6.22 -1.98 24.16
CA TYR A 49 -5.94 -0.56 23.93
C TYR A 49 -4.43 -0.27 23.71
N ASP A 50 -3.56 -0.96 24.45
CA ASP A 50 -2.10 -0.80 24.32
C ASP A 50 -1.56 -1.18 22.93
N ILE A 51 -2.14 -2.18 22.29
CA ILE A 51 -1.73 -2.64 20.96
C ILE A 51 -2.25 -1.68 19.88
N GLN A 52 -3.46 -1.18 20.05
CA GLN A 52 -4.07 -0.19 19.16
C GLN A 52 -3.30 1.14 19.20
N TYR A 53 -2.87 1.57 20.40
CA TYR A 53 -1.99 2.72 20.58
C TYR A 53 -0.66 2.52 19.84
N GLU A 54 -0.01 1.37 20.03
CA GLU A 54 1.25 1.05 19.35
C GLU A 54 1.09 1.03 17.81
N PHE A 55 -0.06 0.57 17.30
CA PHE A 55 -0.40 0.56 15.87
C PHE A 55 -0.51 1.95 15.27
N LEU A 56 -1.36 2.80 15.85
CA LEU A 56 -1.53 4.17 15.38
C LEU A 56 -0.22 4.96 15.50
N PHE A 57 0.52 4.74 16.59
CA PHE A 57 1.80 5.41 16.82
C PHE A 57 2.85 5.01 15.78
N SER A 58 2.94 3.72 15.42
CA SER A 58 3.81 3.26 14.33
C SER A 58 3.42 3.91 13.00
N GLY A 59 2.13 3.94 12.64
CA GLY A 59 1.67 4.59 11.41
C GLY A 59 1.99 6.09 11.35
N LEU A 60 1.90 6.80 12.48
CA LEU A 60 2.29 8.20 12.60
C LEU A 60 3.79 8.39 12.39
N ILE A 61 4.64 7.59 13.06
CA ILE A 61 6.10 7.66 12.89
C ILE A 61 6.47 7.42 11.43
N THR A 62 5.90 6.40 10.80
CA THR A 62 6.15 6.11 9.39
C THR A 62 5.71 7.26 8.48
N SER A 63 4.52 7.82 8.71
CA SER A 63 4.02 8.97 7.96
C SER A 63 4.94 10.19 8.08
N TYR A 64 5.41 10.49 9.30
CA TYR A 64 6.37 11.58 9.51
C TYR A 64 7.71 11.30 8.83
N ARG A 65 8.18 10.06 8.90
CA ARG A 65 9.43 9.64 8.26
C ARG A 65 9.37 9.86 6.76
N PHE A 66 8.28 9.43 6.13
CA PHE A 66 8.03 9.66 4.71
C PHE A 66 8.03 11.15 4.34
N GLN A 67 7.35 11.99 5.13
CA GLN A 67 7.35 13.45 4.87
C GLN A 67 8.75 14.07 5.03
N LEU A 68 9.51 13.65 6.04
CA LEU A 68 10.89 14.11 6.24
C LEU A 68 11.81 13.71 5.08
N GLU A 69 11.70 12.46 4.62
CA GLU A 69 12.46 11.98 3.45
C GLU A 69 12.08 12.77 2.20
N LYS A 70 10.79 13.06 1.98
CA LYS A 70 10.30 13.83 0.83
C LYS A 70 10.82 15.27 0.80
N ILE A 71 10.97 15.92 1.95
CA ILE A 71 11.53 17.29 2.04
C ILE A 71 13.07 17.29 2.08
N GLY A 72 13.72 16.16 1.82
CA GLY A 72 15.17 16.06 1.61
C GLY A 72 16.00 15.82 2.87
N PHE A 73 15.41 15.33 3.97
CA PHE A 73 16.21 14.90 5.12
C PHE A 73 17.09 13.70 4.74
N ASP A 74 18.33 13.72 5.23
CA ASP A 74 19.27 12.62 5.04
C ASP A 74 18.71 11.33 5.65
N LYS A 75 18.58 10.29 4.82
CA LYS A 75 18.15 8.94 5.22
C LYS A 75 19.06 8.32 6.28
N ASN A 76 20.34 8.70 6.28
CA ASN A 76 21.32 8.29 7.29
C ASN A 76 21.45 9.29 8.44
N GLY A 77 20.67 10.38 8.40
CA GLY A 77 20.64 11.40 9.43
C GLY A 77 20.12 10.84 10.76
N ILE A 78 20.56 11.47 11.86
CA ILE A 78 20.24 11.05 13.23
C ILE A 78 18.72 10.95 13.46
N ILE A 79 17.94 11.84 12.84
CA ILE A 79 16.48 11.89 13.00
C ILE A 79 15.84 10.64 12.37
N ILE A 80 16.07 10.41 11.08
CA ILE A 80 15.54 9.23 10.37
C ILE A 80 16.02 7.93 11.03
N SER A 81 17.29 7.84 11.40
CA SER A 81 17.85 6.69 12.11
C SER A 81 17.17 6.44 13.47
N SER A 82 16.84 7.50 14.21
CA SER A 82 16.15 7.38 15.51
C SER A 82 14.69 6.94 15.34
N MET A 83 14.01 7.42 14.29
CA MET A 83 12.64 7.00 13.96
C MET A 83 12.59 5.53 13.55
N ILE A 84 13.54 5.06 12.73
CA ILE A 84 13.67 3.63 12.37
C ILE A 84 13.89 2.76 13.62
N LYS A 85 14.76 3.20 14.54
CA LYS A 85 14.98 2.48 15.81
C LYS A 85 13.71 2.44 16.66
N LEU A 86 12.95 3.53 16.69
CA LEU A 86 11.69 3.61 17.42
C LEU A 86 10.63 2.66 16.83
N ASP A 87 10.46 2.65 15.51
CA ASP A 87 9.58 1.71 14.80
C ASP A 87 9.94 0.25 15.11
N LYS A 88 11.24 -0.11 15.07
CA LYS A 88 11.72 -1.45 15.42
C LYS A 88 11.41 -1.83 16.86
N LEU A 89 11.59 -0.90 17.79
CA LEU A 89 11.28 -1.12 19.21
C LEU A 89 9.78 -1.32 19.42
N ILE A 90 8.92 -0.58 18.71
CA ILE A 90 7.48 -0.74 18.75
C ILE A 90 7.10 -2.12 18.20
N TYR A 91 7.62 -2.49 17.02
CA TYR A 91 7.38 -3.80 16.42
C TYR A 91 7.75 -4.95 17.38
N GLU A 92 8.93 -4.92 17.99
CA GLU A 92 9.36 -5.97 18.93
C GLU A 92 8.53 -6.01 20.23
N ARG A 93 7.92 -4.90 20.64
CA ARG A 93 6.96 -4.87 21.76
C ARG A 93 5.63 -5.48 21.34
N VAL A 94 5.08 -5.05 20.21
CA VAL A 94 3.81 -5.52 19.65
C VAL A 94 3.87 -7.02 19.40
N LYS A 95 4.95 -7.52 18.80
CA LYS A 95 5.18 -8.95 18.52
C LYS A 95 5.09 -9.83 19.77
N LYS A 96 5.46 -9.31 20.94
CA LYS A 96 5.34 -10.01 22.22
C LYS A 96 3.93 -9.96 22.80
N LYS A 97 3.14 -8.95 22.44
CA LYS A 97 1.79 -8.67 22.96
C LYS A 97 0.67 -9.27 22.12
N ILE A 98 0.87 -9.41 20.81
CA ILE A 98 -0.09 -10.00 19.86
C ILE A 98 0.32 -11.43 19.52
N PRO A 99 -0.09 -12.45 20.29
CA PRO A 99 0.03 -13.82 19.83
C PRO A 99 -1.04 -14.11 18.75
N LYS A 100 -0.59 -14.45 17.54
CA LYS A 100 -1.38 -15.06 16.44
C LYS A 100 -2.29 -14.13 15.60
N ASP A 101 -1.98 -12.84 15.50
CA ASP A 101 -2.57 -11.98 14.45
C ASP A 101 -1.49 -11.61 13.42
N ASP A 102 -1.24 -12.56 12.51
CA ASP A 102 -0.15 -12.47 11.53
C ASP A 102 -0.35 -11.32 10.55
N LEU A 103 -1.60 -10.97 10.24
CA LEU A 103 -1.91 -9.85 9.34
C LEU A 103 -1.65 -8.49 10.01
N MET A 104 -1.97 -8.36 11.30
CA MET A 104 -1.62 -7.17 12.07
C MET A 104 -0.10 -7.00 12.15
N LEU A 105 0.63 -8.07 12.49
CA LEU A 105 2.10 -8.05 12.53
C LEU A 105 2.71 -7.71 11.17
N ALA A 106 2.16 -8.24 10.09
CA ALA A 106 2.59 -7.90 8.73
C ALA A 106 2.37 -6.43 8.41
N THR A 107 1.33 -5.79 8.95
CA THR A 107 1.09 -4.36 8.78
C THR A 107 2.18 -3.53 9.45
N PHE A 108 2.51 -3.82 10.70
CA PHE A 108 3.60 -3.14 11.41
C PHE A 108 4.94 -3.30 10.70
N TRP A 109 5.22 -4.52 10.26
CA TRP A 109 6.44 -4.81 9.53
C TRP A 109 6.49 -4.10 8.17
N PHE A 110 5.37 -4.05 7.46
CA PHE A 110 5.25 -3.30 6.21
C PHE A 110 5.57 -1.82 6.41
N SER A 111 4.96 -1.15 7.38
CA SER A 111 5.20 0.29 7.60
C SER A 111 6.63 0.60 8.05
N SER A 112 7.21 -0.26 8.89
CA SER A 112 8.57 -0.05 9.39
C SER A 112 9.66 -0.28 8.34
N GLU A 113 9.52 -1.33 7.52
CA GLU A 113 10.59 -1.82 6.64
C GLU A 113 10.27 -1.66 5.14
N LEU A 114 9.03 -1.86 4.69
CA LEU A 114 8.69 -1.96 3.26
C LEU A 114 8.18 -0.68 2.62
N GLU A 115 7.22 0.00 3.24
CA GLU A 115 6.70 1.31 2.83
C GLU A 115 7.82 2.31 2.46
N PRO A 116 8.90 2.43 3.24
CA PRO A 116 10.02 3.34 2.99
C PRO A 116 10.91 2.92 1.81
N ILE A 117 10.85 1.66 1.39
CA ILE A 117 11.54 1.14 0.20
C ILE A 117 10.71 1.47 -1.03
N ILE A 118 9.41 1.24 -0.96
CA ILE A 118 8.45 1.50 -2.05
C ILE A 118 8.35 2.99 -2.34
N SER A 119 8.53 3.83 -1.32
CA SER A 119 8.47 5.28 -1.43
C SER A 119 9.71 5.93 -2.06
N GLN A 120 10.73 5.15 -2.42
CA GLN A 120 11.97 5.70 -2.99
C GLN A 120 11.83 5.86 -4.50
N GLU A 121 12.03 7.08 -4.99
CA GLU A 121 12.02 7.39 -6.43
C GLU A 121 13.05 6.56 -7.22
N HIS A 122 14.12 6.06 -6.57
CA HIS A 122 15.13 5.25 -7.24
C HIS A 122 15.57 4.04 -6.40
N ILE A 123 15.09 2.85 -6.78
CA ILE A 123 15.55 1.56 -6.24
C ILE A 123 16.62 1.00 -7.18
N LYS A 124 17.90 1.06 -6.78
CA LYS A 124 19.02 0.58 -7.61
C LYS A 124 19.01 -0.93 -7.88
N SER A 125 18.43 -1.71 -6.96
CA SER A 125 18.46 -3.18 -6.99
C SER A 125 17.10 -3.77 -6.59
N PRO A 126 16.03 -3.56 -7.39
CA PRO A 126 14.68 -3.98 -7.01
C PRO A 126 14.58 -5.50 -6.82
N SER A 127 15.34 -6.29 -7.57
CA SER A 127 15.36 -7.75 -7.46
C SER A 127 15.67 -8.26 -6.04
N MET A 128 16.44 -7.52 -5.22
CA MET A 128 16.72 -7.92 -3.84
C MET A 128 15.48 -7.90 -2.94
N TYR A 129 14.48 -7.08 -3.29
CA TYR A 129 13.26 -6.90 -2.50
C TYR A 129 12.09 -7.77 -2.99
N VAL A 130 12.22 -8.43 -4.14
CA VAL A 130 11.15 -9.26 -4.73
C VAL A 130 10.65 -10.34 -3.75
N PRO A 131 11.50 -11.18 -3.13
CA PRO A 131 11.02 -12.21 -2.21
C PRO A 131 10.24 -11.61 -1.03
N LEU A 132 10.75 -10.48 -0.52
CA LEU A 132 10.20 -9.76 0.61
C LEU A 132 8.80 -9.19 0.29
N MET A 133 8.65 -8.59 -0.89
CA MET A 133 7.39 -8.05 -1.39
C MET A 133 6.37 -9.16 -1.67
N LEU A 134 6.81 -10.29 -2.23
CA LEU A 134 5.94 -11.44 -2.47
C LEU A 134 5.44 -12.07 -1.17
N GLU A 135 6.31 -12.22 -0.18
CA GLU A 135 5.94 -12.73 1.15
C GLU A 135 4.94 -11.79 1.86
N ALA A 136 5.17 -10.48 1.78
CA ALA A 136 4.22 -9.49 2.28
C ALA A 136 2.87 -9.63 1.57
N LEU A 137 2.86 -9.65 0.24
CA LEU A 137 1.63 -9.73 -0.56
C LEU A 137 0.86 -11.01 -0.24
N LYS A 138 1.54 -12.14 -0.13
CA LYS A 138 0.96 -13.42 0.29
C LYS A 138 0.28 -13.30 1.64
N THR A 139 0.94 -12.68 2.61
CA THR A 139 0.42 -12.52 3.97
C THR A 139 -0.85 -11.67 3.96
N PHE A 140 -0.84 -10.53 3.26
CA PHE A 140 -2.03 -9.68 3.11
C PHE A 140 -3.18 -10.36 2.37
N ALA A 141 -2.86 -11.21 1.38
CA ALA A 141 -3.85 -11.94 0.62
C ALA A 141 -4.48 -13.10 1.42
N THR A 142 -3.71 -13.81 2.24
CA THR A 142 -4.13 -15.11 2.79
C THR A 142 -4.48 -15.10 4.27
N GLN A 143 -3.88 -14.21 5.06
CA GLN A 143 -4.12 -14.15 6.51
C GLN A 143 -5.28 -13.20 6.83
N ASP A 144 -6.04 -13.52 7.87
CA ASP A 144 -7.07 -12.66 8.43
C ASP A 144 -6.64 -12.16 9.82
N SER A 145 -7.03 -10.94 10.14
CA SER A 145 -6.84 -10.31 11.46
C SER A 145 -8.11 -10.43 12.31
N GLN A 146 -7.97 -10.33 13.62
CA GLN A 146 -9.12 -10.14 14.51
C GLN A 146 -9.66 -8.70 14.44
N ILE A 147 -8.86 -7.79 13.88
CA ILE A 147 -9.16 -6.37 13.76
C ILE A 147 -9.78 -6.11 12.38
N LYS A 148 -11.06 -5.73 12.39
CA LYS A 148 -11.83 -5.49 11.17
C LYS A 148 -11.19 -4.45 10.24
N MET A 149 -10.67 -3.35 10.78
CA MET A 149 -10.01 -2.31 9.96
C MET A 149 -8.79 -2.84 9.21
N VAL A 150 -8.08 -3.83 9.78
CA VAL A 150 -6.92 -4.45 9.14
C VAL A 150 -7.36 -5.31 7.95
N ASN A 151 -8.42 -6.12 8.13
CA ASN A 151 -8.99 -6.95 7.07
C ASN A 151 -9.59 -6.15 5.92
N ASP A 152 -10.18 -5.00 6.24
CA ASP A 152 -10.90 -4.17 5.29
C ASP A 152 -9.95 -3.12 4.68
N TYR A 153 -9.56 -2.08 5.42
CA TYR A 153 -8.86 -0.93 4.84
C TYR A 153 -7.38 -1.19 4.58
N THR A 154 -6.69 -1.64 5.63
CA THR A 154 -5.24 -1.75 5.63
C THR A 154 -4.77 -2.78 4.61
N ARG A 155 -5.42 -3.94 4.55
CA ARG A 155 -5.09 -5.01 3.60
C ARG A 155 -5.03 -4.51 2.15
N TYR A 156 -6.07 -3.85 1.67
CA TYR A 156 -6.12 -3.42 0.27
C TYR A 156 -5.16 -2.27 0.00
N THR A 157 -4.96 -1.39 0.98
CA THR A 157 -3.99 -0.29 0.86
C THR A 157 -2.57 -0.82 0.78
N MET A 158 -2.17 -1.72 1.68
CA MET A 158 -0.83 -2.32 1.67
C MET A 158 -0.62 -3.22 0.47
N GLY A 159 -1.62 -4.03 0.09
CA GLY A 159 -1.56 -4.81 -1.15
C GLY A 159 -1.35 -3.94 -2.39
N TYR A 160 -1.95 -2.74 -2.43
CA TYR A 160 -1.76 -1.79 -3.53
C TYR A 160 -0.33 -1.23 -3.56
N TYR A 161 0.21 -0.85 -2.41
CA TYR A 161 1.59 -0.37 -2.34
C TYR A 161 2.58 -1.45 -2.76
N ILE A 162 2.42 -2.68 -2.26
CA ILE A 162 3.28 -3.82 -2.61
C ILE A 162 3.20 -4.13 -4.11
N THR A 163 1.99 -4.15 -4.68
CA THR A 163 1.84 -4.41 -6.13
C THR A 163 2.40 -3.28 -6.99
N THR A 164 2.31 -2.03 -6.52
CA THR A 164 2.89 -0.88 -7.22
C THR A 164 4.41 -1.02 -7.38
N PHE A 165 5.11 -1.60 -6.41
CA PHE A 165 6.54 -1.88 -6.52
C PHE A 165 6.89 -2.74 -7.76
N PHE A 166 6.06 -3.70 -8.17
CA PHE A 166 6.35 -4.56 -9.31
C PHE A 166 6.11 -3.87 -10.66
N PHE A 167 5.21 -2.89 -10.69
CA PHE A 167 4.77 -2.22 -11.92
C PHE A 167 5.21 -0.74 -11.97
N HIS A 168 6.12 -0.31 -11.11
CA HIS A 168 6.66 1.05 -11.14
C HIS A 168 7.55 1.22 -12.37
N GLU A 169 7.58 2.42 -12.93
CA GLU A 169 8.34 2.72 -14.16
C GLU A 169 9.85 2.47 -13.99
N ASP A 170 10.39 2.70 -12.79
CA ASP A 170 11.80 2.45 -12.48
C ASP A 170 12.13 0.98 -12.19
N THR A 171 11.16 0.21 -11.67
CA THR A 171 11.41 -1.16 -11.22
C THR A 171 11.11 -2.18 -12.31
N LEU A 172 10.01 -2.00 -13.04
CA LEU A 172 9.50 -2.93 -14.02
C LEU A 172 10.52 -3.27 -15.13
N PRO A 173 11.27 -2.32 -15.72
CA PRO A 173 12.27 -2.62 -16.74
C PRO A 173 13.41 -3.51 -16.24
N ILE A 174 13.69 -3.50 -14.93
CA ILE A 174 14.71 -4.34 -14.31
C ILE A 174 14.12 -5.72 -14.03
N LEU A 175 12.91 -5.76 -13.46
CA LEU A 175 12.22 -6.98 -13.05
C LEU A 175 11.71 -7.84 -14.21
N ILE A 176 11.58 -7.26 -15.41
CA ILE A 176 11.12 -7.99 -16.60
C ILE A 176 12.03 -9.19 -16.92
N LYS A 177 13.33 -9.11 -16.64
CA LYS A 177 14.26 -10.21 -16.93
C LYS A 177 14.02 -11.46 -16.07
N SER A 178 13.21 -11.33 -15.02
CA SER A 178 12.87 -12.38 -14.07
C SER A 178 11.36 -12.51 -13.90
N TYR A 179 10.54 -12.12 -14.89
CA TYR A 179 9.08 -12.08 -14.72
C TYR A 179 8.47 -13.44 -14.40
N ASP A 180 9.04 -14.55 -14.91
CA ASP A 180 8.60 -15.91 -14.62
C ASP A 180 8.65 -16.26 -13.12
N GLN A 181 9.46 -15.52 -12.34
CA GLN A 181 9.66 -15.76 -10.90
C GLN A 181 8.67 -15.00 -10.02
N TRP A 182 8.20 -13.82 -10.42
CA TRP A 182 7.37 -12.97 -9.56
C TRP A 182 5.94 -12.77 -10.07
N LEU A 183 5.76 -12.70 -11.40
CA LEU A 183 4.48 -12.34 -11.99
C LEU A 183 3.37 -13.37 -11.69
N PRO A 184 3.62 -14.70 -11.73
CA PRO A 184 2.60 -15.69 -11.35
C PRO A 184 2.14 -15.55 -9.89
N GLU A 185 3.06 -15.21 -8.98
CA GLU A 185 2.73 -15.00 -7.58
C GLU A 185 1.93 -13.72 -7.37
N VAL A 186 2.34 -12.61 -8.01
CA VAL A 186 1.58 -11.35 -7.98
C VAL A 186 0.16 -11.57 -8.52
N ILE A 187 0.00 -12.26 -9.65
CA ILE A 187 -1.31 -12.63 -10.20
C ILE A 187 -2.12 -13.43 -9.17
N THR A 188 -1.51 -14.45 -8.57
CA THR A 188 -2.20 -15.33 -7.63
C THR A 188 -2.69 -14.58 -6.39
N TYR A 189 -1.83 -13.81 -5.74
CA TYR A 189 -2.19 -13.13 -4.50
C TYR A 189 -3.11 -11.92 -4.72
N THR A 190 -2.96 -11.20 -5.83
CA THR A 190 -3.92 -10.15 -6.20
C THR A 190 -5.29 -10.73 -6.52
N SER A 191 -5.37 -11.91 -7.14
CA SER A 191 -6.65 -12.60 -7.38
C SER A 191 -7.34 -12.97 -6.07
N ILE A 192 -6.61 -13.47 -5.08
CA ILE A 192 -7.16 -13.77 -3.75
C ILE A 192 -7.69 -12.51 -3.05
N LEU A 193 -6.97 -11.39 -3.14
CA LEU A 193 -7.43 -10.11 -2.60
C LEU A 193 -8.74 -9.66 -3.25
N VAL A 194 -8.83 -9.78 -4.58
CA VAL A 194 -10.05 -9.48 -5.34
C VAL A 194 -11.20 -10.41 -4.97
N ASP A 195 -10.94 -11.69 -4.69
CA ASP A 195 -11.95 -12.65 -4.26
C ASP A 195 -12.50 -12.33 -2.86
N LYS A 196 -11.60 -12.01 -1.91
CA LYS A 196 -11.98 -11.62 -0.54
C LYS A 196 -12.81 -10.34 -0.48
N MET A 197 -12.70 -9.49 -1.50
CA MET A 197 -13.46 -8.24 -1.62
C MET A 197 -14.95 -8.47 -1.92
N GLY A 198 -15.31 -9.59 -2.55
CA GLY A 198 -16.69 -9.91 -2.93
C GLY A 198 -17.33 -8.88 -3.86
N ASP A 199 -18.56 -8.47 -3.56
CA ASP A 199 -19.32 -7.43 -4.29
C ASP A 199 -18.97 -5.98 -3.86
N GLY A 200 -18.02 -5.86 -2.93
CA GLY A 200 -17.52 -4.61 -2.36
C GLY A 200 -18.49 -3.89 -1.43
N SER A 201 -19.72 -4.38 -1.21
CA SER A 201 -20.79 -3.66 -0.47
C SER A 201 -20.38 -3.20 0.94
N VAL A 202 -19.60 -4.02 1.66
CA VAL A 202 -19.08 -3.70 3.00
C VAL A 202 -18.00 -2.61 2.97
N LEU A 203 -17.30 -2.46 1.84
CA LEU A 203 -16.15 -1.56 1.67
C LEU A 203 -16.58 -0.14 1.25
N PHE A 204 -17.81 0.05 0.78
CA PHE A 204 -18.37 1.37 0.46
C PHE A 204 -19.00 2.10 1.66
N ASN A 205 -19.15 1.42 2.81
CA ASN A 205 -19.80 1.97 4.01
C ASN A 205 -18.86 2.77 4.93
N SER A 206 -17.57 2.87 4.61
CA SER A 206 -16.58 3.59 5.42
C SER A 206 -15.92 4.71 4.62
N GLU A 207 -15.78 5.89 5.23
CA GLU A 207 -15.16 7.06 4.60
C GLU A 207 -13.68 6.85 4.24
N ASN A 208 -13.00 5.92 4.92
CA ASN A 208 -11.57 5.67 4.70
C ASN A 208 -11.31 4.64 3.58
N LEU A 209 -12.29 3.80 3.23
CA LEU A 209 -12.15 2.62 2.35
C LEU A 209 -12.30 2.89 0.84
N ARG A 210 -12.39 4.16 0.45
CA ARG A 210 -13.00 4.57 -0.82
C ARG A 210 -12.10 4.42 -2.06
N THR A 211 -10.87 3.93 -1.97
CA THR A 211 -10.03 3.70 -3.17
C THR A 211 -9.16 2.45 -3.14
N GLY A 212 -8.88 1.86 -1.97
CA GLY A 212 -8.03 0.67 -1.83
C GLY A 212 -8.50 -0.54 -2.65
N PRO A 213 -9.79 -0.93 -2.60
CA PRO A 213 -10.30 -2.05 -3.36
C PRO A 213 -10.21 -1.84 -4.88
N PHE A 214 -10.62 -0.67 -5.38
CA PHE A 214 -10.49 -0.28 -6.79
C PHE A 214 -9.04 -0.34 -7.29
N LYS A 215 -8.12 0.18 -6.48
CA LYS A 215 -6.67 0.10 -6.71
C LYS A 215 -6.18 -1.33 -6.88
N ILE A 216 -6.62 -2.24 -6.01
CA ILE A 216 -6.24 -3.66 -6.08
C ILE A 216 -6.77 -4.33 -7.34
N VAL A 217 -8.04 -4.13 -7.69
CA VAL A 217 -8.60 -4.74 -8.90
C VAL A 217 -7.90 -4.21 -10.15
N THR A 218 -7.56 -2.92 -10.18
CA THR A 218 -6.77 -2.30 -11.26
C THR A 218 -5.38 -2.94 -11.36
N ARG A 219 -4.70 -3.17 -10.24
CA ARG A 219 -3.38 -3.83 -10.21
C ARG A 219 -3.46 -5.31 -10.59
N ALA A 220 -4.48 -6.04 -10.14
CA ALA A 220 -4.72 -7.42 -10.53
C ALA A 220 -4.92 -7.52 -12.06
N TYR A 221 -5.71 -6.62 -12.61
CA TYR A 221 -5.90 -6.50 -14.05
C TYR A 221 -4.59 -6.21 -14.78
N GLN A 222 -3.81 -5.22 -14.34
CA GLN A 222 -2.50 -4.89 -14.93
C GLN A 222 -1.53 -6.08 -14.92
N ALA A 223 -1.49 -6.85 -13.84
CA ALA A 223 -0.63 -8.03 -13.74
C ALA A 223 -1.01 -9.09 -14.79
N ASN A 224 -2.31 -9.37 -14.92
CA ASN A 224 -2.79 -10.31 -15.93
C ASN A 224 -2.53 -9.78 -17.34
N TYR A 225 -2.81 -8.51 -17.61
CA TYR A 225 -2.49 -7.85 -18.89
C TYR A 225 -1.00 -7.96 -19.24
N TYR A 226 -0.13 -7.74 -18.26
CA TYR A 226 1.32 -7.82 -18.45
C TYR A 226 1.78 -9.25 -18.77
N TYR A 227 1.22 -10.25 -18.08
CA TYR A 227 1.45 -11.66 -18.39
C TYR A 227 1.10 -11.97 -19.84
N PHE A 228 0.01 -11.40 -20.38
CA PHE A 228 -0.34 -11.61 -21.79
C PHE A 228 0.60 -10.93 -22.76
N ARG A 229 1.05 -9.72 -22.46
CA ARG A 229 1.93 -8.97 -23.35
C ARG A 229 3.30 -9.62 -23.47
N GLU A 230 3.83 -10.10 -22.35
CA GLU A 230 5.20 -10.61 -22.28
C GLU A 230 5.30 -12.14 -22.46
N SER A 231 4.22 -12.89 -22.20
CA SER A 231 4.18 -14.32 -22.46
C SER A 231 4.17 -14.60 -23.96
N LYS A 232 5.19 -15.30 -24.44
CA LYS A 232 5.27 -15.77 -25.84
C LYS A 232 4.24 -16.86 -26.16
N LYS A 233 3.52 -17.39 -25.17
CA LYS A 233 2.51 -18.45 -25.32
C LYS A 233 1.20 -17.98 -24.68
N VAL A 234 0.29 -17.51 -25.52
CA VAL A 234 -1.05 -17.11 -25.10
C VAL A 234 -1.91 -18.37 -25.00
N ASP A 235 -2.18 -18.81 -23.77
CA ASP A 235 -3.22 -19.81 -23.53
C ASP A 235 -4.54 -19.12 -23.26
N CYS A 236 -5.42 -19.09 -24.26
CA CYS A 236 -6.75 -18.49 -24.18
C CYS A 236 -7.69 -19.21 -23.20
N LYS A 237 -7.31 -20.39 -22.68
CA LYS A 237 -8.05 -21.11 -21.63
C LYS A 237 -7.45 -20.90 -20.24
N SER A 238 -6.36 -20.16 -20.13
CA SER A 238 -5.69 -19.87 -18.86
C SER A 238 -6.62 -19.16 -17.88
N ARG A 239 -6.34 -19.35 -16.59
CA ARG A 239 -7.08 -18.70 -15.51
C ARG A 239 -6.97 -17.18 -15.62
N GLU A 240 -5.82 -16.70 -16.04
CA GLU A 240 -5.47 -15.29 -16.18
C GLU A 240 -6.41 -14.59 -17.18
N ILE A 241 -6.76 -15.26 -18.28
CA ILE A 241 -7.65 -14.70 -19.32
C ILE A 241 -9.06 -14.53 -18.76
N LYS A 242 -9.56 -15.55 -18.05
CA LYS A 242 -10.88 -15.52 -17.41
C LYS A 242 -10.95 -14.46 -16.30
N ASN A 243 -9.84 -14.30 -15.56
CA ASN A 243 -9.73 -13.31 -14.51
C ASN A 243 -9.86 -11.87 -15.05
N MET A 244 -9.30 -11.56 -16.22
CA MET A 244 -9.43 -10.21 -16.80
C MET A 244 -10.88 -9.79 -17.05
N GLU A 245 -11.70 -10.67 -17.62
CA GLU A 245 -13.13 -10.39 -17.85
C GLU A 245 -13.86 -10.14 -16.53
N LYS A 246 -13.62 -10.99 -15.53
CA LYS A 246 -14.16 -10.83 -14.18
C LYS A 246 -13.77 -9.49 -13.56
N TYR A 247 -12.49 -9.10 -13.64
CA TYR A 247 -11.99 -7.88 -13.01
C TYR A 247 -12.56 -6.64 -13.69
N ILE A 248 -12.66 -6.65 -15.03
CA ILE A 248 -13.34 -5.60 -15.77
C ILE A 248 -14.76 -5.43 -15.23
N ASN A 249 -15.57 -6.51 -15.20
CA ASN A 249 -16.94 -6.44 -14.72
C ASN A 249 -17.05 -5.89 -13.28
N GLN A 250 -16.18 -6.34 -12.37
CA GLN A 250 -16.13 -5.81 -11.00
C GLN A 250 -15.79 -4.31 -10.95
N LEU A 251 -14.88 -3.84 -11.80
CA LEU A 251 -14.57 -2.41 -11.90
C LEU A 251 -15.78 -1.61 -12.42
N LEU A 252 -16.55 -2.17 -13.37
CA LEU A 252 -17.79 -1.55 -13.85
C LEU A 252 -18.83 -1.42 -12.73
N ASP A 253 -18.94 -2.43 -11.88
CA ASP A 253 -19.86 -2.41 -10.73
C ASP A 253 -19.45 -1.38 -9.66
N PHE A 254 -18.14 -1.08 -9.57
CA PHE A 254 -17.59 -0.17 -8.59
C PHE A 254 -17.70 1.30 -8.98
N ILE A 255 -17.54 1.62 -10.27
CA ILE A 255 -17.53 3.00 -10.77
C ILE A 255 -18.78 3.79 -10.36
N PRO A 256 -20.03 3.29 -10.52
CA PRO A 256 -21.23 4.00 -10.08
C PRO A 256 -21.25 4.26 -8.57
N LYS A 257 -20.79 3.30 -7.78
CA LYS A 257 -20.72 3.40 -6.31
C LYS A 257 -19.71 4.48 -5.89
N TYR A 258 -18.65 4.70 -6.67
CA TYR A 258 -17.67 5.76 -6.41
C TYR A 258 -18.13 7.16 -6.85
N LYS A 259 -19.04 7.30 -7.82
CA LYS A 259 -19.63 8.62 -8.17
C LYS A 259 -20.39 9.25 -7.00
N THR A 260 -20.97 8.43 -6.13
CA THR A 260 -21.74 8.88 -4.96
C THR A 260 -20.88 9.18 -3.73
N ILE A 261 -19.57 9.00 -3.84
CA ILE A 261 -18.66 9.00 -2.70
C ILE A 261 -17.80 10.26 -2.69
N LYS A 262 -17.83 11.00 -1.58
CA LYS A 262 -16.94 12.14 -1.36
C LYS A 262 -15.53 11.62 -1.03
N ILE A 263 -14.60 11.70 -1.97
CA ILE A 263 -13.19 11.36 -1.68
C ILE A 263 -12.57 12.51 -0.89
N SER A 264 -12.00 12.19 0.27
CA SER A 264 -11.49 13.18 1.24
C SER A 264 -10.10 13.73 0.89
N THR A 265 -9.36 13.07 -0.01
CA THR A 265 -8.00 13.46 -0.37
C THR A 265 -7.84 13.75 -1.87
N LYS A 266 -7.06 14.80 -2.21
CA LYS A 266 -6.77 15.18 -3.60
C LYS A 266 -6.09 14.06 -4.38
N GLU A 267 -5.19 13.30 -3.75
CA GLU A 267 -4.54 12.13 -4.36
C GLU A 267 -5.53 11.00 -4.65
N GLY A 268 -6.48 10.73 -3.75
CA GLY A 268 -7.53 9.74 -3.98
C GLY A 268 -8.43 10.14 -5.15
N THR A 269 -8.78 11.42 -5.24
CA THR A 269 -9.57 11.96 -6.35
C THR A 269 -8.82 11.85 -7.67
N ASN A 270 -7.55 12.26 -7.71
CA ASN A 270 -6.72 12.16 -8.92
C ASN A 270 -6.57 10.71 -9.38
N PHE A 271 -6.26 9.78 -8.47
CA PHE A 271 -6.13 8.36 -8.80
C PHE A 271 -7.44 7.79 -9.35
N LEU A 272 -8.58 8.13 -8.74
CA LEU A 272 -9.87 7.65 -9.23
C LEU A 272 -10.15 8.21 -10.62
N MET A 273 -9.90 9.51 -10.85
CA MET A 273 -10.12 10.15 -12.15
C MET A 273 -9.20 9.56 -13.22
N GLU A 274 -7.91 9.36 -12.92
CA GLU A 274 -6.95 8.69 -13.82
C GLU A 274 -7.38 7.25 -14.10
N GLY A 275 -7.78 6.49 -13.08
CA GLY A 275 -8.29 5.13 -13.24
C GLY A 275 -9.53 5.10 -14.13
N ILE A 276 -10.49 5.98 -13.87
CA ILE A 276 -11.70 6.14 -14.68
C ILE A 276 -11.35 6.52 -16.11
N GLU A 277 -10.39 7.42 -16.33
CA GLU A 277 -9.98 7.85 -17.67
C GLU A 277 -9.30 6.71 -18.45
N VAL A 278 -8.45 5.94 -17.78
CA VAL A 278 -7.84 4.72 -18.32
C VAL A 278 -8.92 3.69 -18.69
N PHE A 279 -9.96 3.51 -17.85
CA PHE A 279 -11.08 2.61 -18.17
C PHE A 279 -12.04 3.17 -19.22
N LYS A 280 -12.23 4.49 -19.28
CA LYS A 280 -13.08 5.18 -20.27
C LYS A 280 -12.52 5.04 -21.67
N ASN A 281 -11.20 5.15 -21.81
CA ASN A 281 -10.50 4.90 -23.06
C ASN A 281 -10.34 3.41 -23.34
N GLY A 282 -10.70 2.55 -22.38
CA GLY A 282 -11.13 1.17 -22.58
C GLY A 282 -10.15 0.40 -23.41
N TYR A 283 -9.08 -0.10 -22.78
CA TYR A 283 -7.96 -0.86 -23.33
C TYR A 283 -8.24 -1.48 -24.73
N PRO A 284 -8.12 -0.68 -25.81
CA PRO A 284 -8.65 -1.07 -27.11
C PRO A 284 -7.77 -2.16 -27.72
N ASP A 285 -6.47 -2.10 -27.41
CA ASP A 285 -5.49 -3.12 -27.75
C ASP A 285 -5.82 -4.46 -27.08
N LEU A 286 -6.33 -4.47 -25.85
CA LEU A 286 -6.76 -5.70 -25.18
C LEU A 286 -8.01 -6.27 -25.85
N LYS A 287 -9.02 -5.43 -26.11
CA LYS A 287 -10.27 -5.88 -26.74
C LYS A 287 -9.98 -6.50 -28.11
N LYS A 288 -9.16 -5.81 -28.91
CA LYS A 288 -8.68 -6.31 -30.20
C LYS A 288 -7.91 -7.61 -30.03
N PHE A 289 -6.95 -7.68 -29.12
CA PHE A 289 -6.16 -8.90 -28.88
C PHE A 289 -7.04 -10.09 -28.46
N MET A 290 -7.94 -9.90 -27.50
CA MET A 290 -8.82 -10.95 -26.98
C MET A 290 -9.77 -11.46 -28.06
N LYS A 291 -10.23 -10.56 -28.93
CA LYS A 291 -11.02 -10.94 -30.09
C LYS A 291 -10.18 -11.69 -31.14
N ASP A 292 -9.04 -11.13 -31.53
CA ASP A 292 -8.20 -11.63 -32.62
C ASP A 292 -7.48 -12.95 -32.27
N LYS A 293 -7.06 -13.12 -31.01
CA LYS A 293 -6.25 -14.26 -30.56
C LYS A 293 -7.05 -15.32 -29.81
N CYS A 294 -8.07 -14.91 -29.07
CA CYS A 294 -8.85 -15.82 -28.22
C CYS A 294 -10.31 -15.97 -28.65
N ASN A 295 -10.77 -15.23 -29.67
CA ASN A 295 -12.18 -15.14 -30.07
C ASN A 295 -13.12 -14.81 -28.89
N ILE A 296 -12.62 -14.05 -27.91
CA ILE A 296 -13.38 -13.55 -26.76
C ILE A 296 -13.82 -12.13 -27.09
N ASP A 297 -15.13 -11.92 -27.12
CA ASP A 297 -15.69 -10.58 -27.29
C ASP A 297 -15.80 -9.90 -25.92
N LEU A 298 -14.76 -9.16 -25.56
CA LEU A 298 -14.72 -8.38 -24.32
C LEU A 298 -15.75 -7.25 -24.38
N LYS A 299 -16.85 -7.44 -23.65
CA LYS A 299 -17.88 -6.44 -23.45
C LYS A 299 -17.52 -5.58 -22.25
N TYR A 300 -16.91 -4.42 -22.49
CA TYR A 300 -17.02 -3.30 -21.57
C TYR A 300 -17.56 -2.11 -22.35
N GLU A 301 -18.57 -1.46 -21.79
CA GLU A 301 -19.10 -0.22 -22.33
C GLU A 301 -18.07 0.89 -22.07
N THR A 302 -17.78 1.72 -23.07
CA THR A 302 -17.07 2.97 -22.83
C THR A 302 -17.95 3.84 -21.94
N PHE A 303 -17.52 4.12 -20.71
CA PHE A 303 -18.34 4.86 -19.76
C PHE A 303 -18.33 6.35 -20.05
N ASN A 304 -19.50 6.97 -20.04
CA ASN A 304 -19.62 8.41 -19.88
C ASN A 304 -19.60 8.73 -18.37
N TYR A 305 -18.47 9.29 -17.90
CA TYR A 305 -18.37 9.84 -16.56
C TYR A 305 -19.18 11.14 -16.45
#